data_AF-A0A7X0V4Z9-F1
#
_entry.id   AF-A0A7X0V4Z9-F1
#
_cell.length_a   1.000
_cell.length_b   1.000
_cell.length_c   1.000
_cell.angle_alpha   90.00
_cell.angle_beta   90.00
_cell.angle_gamma   90.00
#
_symmetry.space_group_name_H-M   'P 1'
#
loop_
_entity.id
_entity.type
_entity.pdbx_description
1 polymer ?
#
loop_
_entity_poly.entity_id
_entity_poly.type
_entity_poly.pdbx_seq_one_letter_code
_entity_poly.pdbx_strand_id
1 'polypeptide(L)'
;MKKPLLLLSLSVALLTGCNTGPTEAEQKAQLEQHVMAVHDSAMADMGQIFKLRKNLRTLRDTLATQQTDTTVLLQLQENITSLSKADEAMMDWMRNYKAPDSLQHQQAMDYLNQELQKIEKVKTTMDSSINAARQVYQQHEL
;
A
#
# COMPACT_ATOMS: atom_id res chain seq x y z
N MET A 1 -83.53 0.12 -4.36
CA MET A 1 -83.11 -0.04 -5.77
C MET A 1 -81.68 0.46 -5.91
N LYS A 2 -80.81 -0.33 -6.57
CA LYS A 2 -79.45 0.02 -7.07
C LYS A 2 -78.30 0.11 -6.05
N LYS A 3 -77.56 -1.00 -5.89
CA LYS A 3 -76.09 -1.04 -5.63
C LYS A 3 -75.35 -0.69 -6.95
N PRO A 4 -74.00 -0.70 -7.05
CA PRO A 4 -72.89 -0.28 -6.15
C PRO A 4 -71.93 0.70 -6.89
N LEU A 5 -70.89 1.25 -6.26
CA LEU A 5 -69.53 1.20 -6.85
C LEU A 5 -68.45 1.56 -5.82
N LEU A 6 -67.50 0.65 -5.74
CA LEU A 6 -66.25 0.67 -5.01
C LEU A 6 -65.22 1.46 -5.84
N LEU A 7 -64.54 2.45 -5.26
CA LEU A 7 -63.23 2.90 -5.76
C LEU A 7 -62.32 3.22 -4.58
N LEU A 8 -61.66 2.15 -4.15
CA LEU A 8 -60.39 2.13 -3.45
C LEU A 8 -59.33 2.75 -4.38
N SER A 9 -58.87 3.97 -4.10
CA SER A 9 -57.62 4.48 -4.70
C SER A 9 -56.60 4.68 -3.60
N LEU A 10 -55.91 3.57 -3.34
CA LEU A 10 -54.60 3.48 -2.72
C LEU A 10 -53.67 4.49 -3.42
N SER A 11 -53.37 5.61 -2.77
CA SER A 11 -52.27 6.48 -3.17
C SER A 11 -50.97 5.69 -2.97
N VAL A 12 -50.56 5.02 -4.04
CA VAL A 12 -49.28 4.32 -4.13
C VAL A 12 -48.18 5.35 -3.85
N ALA A 13 -47.56 5.20 -2.68
CA ALA A 13 -46.28 5.81 -2.38
C ALA A 13 -45.25 5.22 -3.37
N LEU A 14 -45.04 5.89 -4.49
CA LEU A 14 -43.89 5.69 -5.35
C LEU A 14 -42.68 6.35 -4.68
N LEU A 15 -42.18 5.72 -3.62
CA LEU A 15 -40.78 5.88 -3.24
C LEU A 15 -39.97 5.08 -4.27
N THR A 16 -39.72 5.67 -5.43
CA THR A 16 -38.67 5.19 -6.33
C THR A 16 -37.34 5.38 -5.62
N GLY A 17 -36.87 4.35 -4.92
CA GLY A 17 -35.50 4.30 -4.45
C GLY A 17 -34.56 4.35 -5.65
N CYS A 18 -33.86 5.47 -5.82
CA CYS A 18 -32.71 5.53 -6.72
C CYS A 18 -31.64 4.59 -6.18
N ASN A 19 -31.59 3.37 -6.71
CA ASN A 19 -30.43 2.50 -6.60
C ASN A 19 -29.47 2.86 -7.75
N THR A 20 -29.01 4.11 -7.79
CA THR A 20 -27.96 4.54 -8.73
C THR A 20 -26.62 4.16 -8.13
N GLY A 21 -25.91 3.24 -8.77
CA GLY A 21 -24.55 2.87 -8.39
C GLY A 21 -23.58 4.06 -8.41
N PRO A 22 -22.34 3.87 -7.92
CA PRO A 22 -21.37 4.95 -7.82
C PRO A 22 -21.09 5.57 -9.19
N THR A 23 -21.08 6.89 -9.24
CA THR A 23 -20.72 7.69 -10.41
C THR A 23 -19.27 7.45 -10.82
N GLU A 24 -18.92 7.77 -12.07
CA GLU A 24 -17.54 7.68 -12.56
C GLU A 24 -16.53 8.45 -11.68
N ALA A 25 -16.94 9.61 -11.15
CA ALA A 25 -16.14 10.41 -10.25
C ALA A 25 -15.91 9.70 -8.90
N GLU A 26 -16.96 9.09 -8.33
CA GLU A 26 -16.86 8.33 -7.09
C GLU A 26 -16.01 7.07 -7.26
N GLN A 27 -16.17 6.34 -8.37
CA GLN A 27 -15.35 5.16 -8.67
C GLN A 27 -13.86 5.51 -8.77
N LYS A 28 -13.53 6.60 -9.49
CA LYS A 28 -12.15 7.09 -9.60
C LYS A 28 -11.60 7.46 -8.22
N ALA A 29 -12.35 8.24 -7.45
CA ALA A 29 -11.94 8.68 -6.12
C ALA A 29 -11.70 7.52 -5.15
N GLN A 30 -12.56 6.49 -5.18
CA GLN A 30 -12.40 5.30 -4.36
C GLN A 30 -11.12 4.52 -4.71
N LEU A 31 -10.84 4.34 -6.01
CA LEU A 31 -9.64 3.64 -6.43
C LEU A 31 -8.37 4.44 -6.11
N GLU A 32 -8.38 5.76 -6.34
CA GLU A 32 -7.27 6.63 -5.98
C GLU A 32 -7.00 6.63 -4.47
N GLN A 33 -8.06 6.71 -3.64
CA GLN A 33 -7.94 6.58 -2.20
C GLN A 33 -7.33 5.23 -1.80
N HIS A 34 -7.66 4.15 -2.49
CA HIS A 34 -7.09 2.84 -2.22
C HIS A 34 -5.58 2.81 -2.54
N VAL A 35 -5.16 3.35 -3.69
CA VAL A 35 -3.73 3.48 -4.03
C VAL A 35 -2.99 4.29 -2.95
N MET A 36 -3.55 5.42 -2.54
CA MET A 36 -2.95 6.29 -1.52
C MET A 36 -2.91 5.62 -0.14
N ALA A 37 -3.90 4.81 0.22
CA ALA A 37 -3.90 4.07 1.48
C ALA A 37 -2.73 3.07 1.57
N VAL A 38 -2.42 2.38 0.47
CA VAL A 38 -1.25 1.48 0.41
C VAL A 38 0.05 2.28 0.48
N HIS A 39 0.13 3.42 -0.24
CA HIS A 39 1.25 4.36 -0.15
C HIS A 39 1.49 4.83 1.29
N ASP A 40 0.46 5.29 1.98
CA ASP A 40 0.59 5.84 3.33
C ASP A 40 1.02 4.76 4.33
N SER A 41 0.46 3.55 4.17
CA SER A 41 0.90 2.39 4.95
C SER A 41 2.37 2.05 4.69
N ALA A 42 2.85 2.09 3.44
CA ALA A 42 4.26 1.87 3.11
C ALA A 42 5.14 2.99 3.70
N MET A 43 4.71 4.25 3.60
CA MET A 43 5.44 5.40 4.14
C MET A 43 5.62 5.34 5.66
N ALA A 44 4.64 4.80 6.40
CA ALA A 44 4.76 4.58 7.83
C ALA A 44 5.94 3.65 8.20
N ASP A 45 6.29 2.72 7.32
CA ASP A 45 7.37 1.75 7.54
C ASP A 45 8.77 2.30 7.20
N MET A 46 8.87 3.44 6.49
CA MET A 46 10.16 4.04 6.10
C MET A 46 11.05 4.36 7.31
N GLY A 47 10.45 4.87 8.39
CA GLY A 47 11.17 5.14 9.64
C GLY A 47 11.76 3.87 10.26
N GLN A 48 11.09 2.73 10.10
CA GLN A 48 11.60 1.45 10.56
C GLN A 48 12.73 0.91 9.68
N ILE A 49 12.61 1.03 8.35
CA ILE A 49 13.68 0.67 7.41
C ILE A 49 14.97 1.41 7.76
N PHE A 50 14.87 2.73 8.01
CA PHE A 50 16.02 3.53 8.42
C PHE A 50 16.67 3.02 9.72
N LYS A 51 15.85 2.78 10.75
CA LYS A 51 16.33 2.27 12.05
C LYS A 51 17.02 0.92 11.91
N LEU A 52 16.41 -0.03 11.21
CA LEU A 52 16.98 -1.37 10.99
C LEU A 52 18.29 -1.32 10.21
N ARG A 53 18.38 -0.49 9.16
CA ARG A 53 19.64 -0.29 8.42
C ARG A 53 20.76 0.21 9.33
N LYS A 54 20.45 1.17 10.21
CA LYS A 54 21.43 1.69 11.18
C LYS A 54 21.87 0.60 12.14
N ASN A 55 20.93 -0.12 12.73
CA ASN A 55 21.20 -1.17 13.71
C ASN A 55 22.03 -2.31 13.11
N LEU A 56 21.67 -2.80 11.91
CA LEU A 56 22.42 -3.84 11.22
C LEU A 56 23.84 -3.40 10.86
N ARG A 57 24.04 -2.14 10.44
CA ARG A 57 25.38 -1.60 10.17
C ARG A 57 26.23 -1.59 11.44
N THR A 58 25.70 -1.07 12.54
CA THR A 58 26.39 -1.08 13.84
C THR A 58 26.74 -2.50 14.26
N LEU A 59 25.78 -3.43 14.18
CA LEU A 59 26.00 -4.82 14.54
C LEU A 59 27.10 -5.48 13.68
N ARG A 60 27.02 -5.32 12.36
CA ARG A 60 28.03 -5.82 11.42
C ARG A 60 29.42 -5.27 11.75
N ASP A 61 29.52 -3.96 12.01
CA ASP A 61 30.80 -3.32 12.30
C ASP A 61 31.37 -3.81 13.63
N THR A 62 30.54 -4.01 14.65
CA THR A 62 30.95 -4.62 15.92
C THR A 62 31.46 -6.05 15.71
N LEU A 63 30.69 -6.91 15.03
CA LEU A 63 31.05 -8.31 14.81
C LEU A 63 32.31 -8.47 13.96
N ALA A 64 32.56 -7.55 13.02
CA ALA A 64 33.78 -7.55 12.21
C ALA A 64 35.05 -7.35 13.07
N THR A 65 34.96 -6.61 14.18
CA THR A 65 36.09 -6.44 15.12
C THR A 65 36.36 -7.67 16.00
N GLN A 66 35.40 -8.59 16.09
CA GLN A 66 35.45 -9.76 16.97
C GLN A 66 35.90 -11.06 16.26
N GLN A 67 36.41 -10.96 15.02
CA GLN A 67 36.79 -12.12 14.19
C GLN A 67 35.61 -13.10 13.96
N THR A 68 34.40 -12.54 13.83
CA THR A 68 33.18 -13.30 13.54
C THR A 68 33.24 -13.96 12.15
N ASP A 69 32.49 -15.06 11.98
CA ASP A 69 32.28 -15.73 10.70
C ASP A 69 31.87 -14.74 9.60
N THR A 70 32.64 -14.72 8.51
CA THR A 70 32.40 -13.91 7.31
C THR A 70 30.98 -14.10 6.74
N THR A 71 30.40 -15.28 6.89
CA THR A 71 29.04 -15.62 6.45
C THR A 71 27.99 -14.73 7.14
N VAL A 72 28.15 -14.48 8.45
CA VAL A 72 27.26 -13.60 9.23
C VAL A 72 27.39 -12.16 8.77
N LEU A 73 28.62 -11.69 8.50
CA LEU A 73 28.87 -10.34 8.00
C LEU A 73 28.23 -10.12 6.61
N LEU A 74 28.31 -11.13 5.72
CA LEU A 74 27.65 -11.10 4.41
C LEU A 74 26.12 -11.08 4.55
N GLN A 75 25.55 -11.91 5.41
CA GLN A 75 24.11 -11.94 5.66
C GLN A 75 23.58 -10.59 6.18
N LEU A 76 24.32 -9.95 7.09
CA LEU A 76 23.99 -8.59 7.57
C LEU A 76 24.06 -7.56 6.42
N GLN A 77 25.10 -7.63 5.58
CA GLN A 77 25.26 -6.75 4.43
C GLN A 77 24.14 -6.91 3.38
N GLU A 78 23.70 -8.13 3.13
CA GLU A 78 22.59 -8.42 2.23
C GLU A 78 21.30 -7.79 2.74
N ASN A 79 20.98 -7.94 4.02
CA ASN A 79 19.79 -7.32 4.62
C ASN A 79 19.84 -5.78 4.60
N ILE A 80 21.01 -5.18 4.85
CA ILE A 80 21.22 -3.73 4.70
C ILE A 80 20.94 -3.27 3.27
N THR A 81 21.39 -4.06 2.29
CA THR A 81 21.18 -3.77 0.87
C THR A 81 19.70 -3.90 0.50
N SER A 82 19.03 -4.96 0.92
CA SER A 82 17.60 -5.18 0.67
C SER A 82 16.73 -4.06 1.26
N LEU A 83 17.00 -3.65 2.49
CA LEU A 83 16.34 -2.49 3.10
C LEU A 83 16.58 -1.19 2.32
N SER A 84 17.79 -1.00 1.77
CA SER A 84 18.11 0.19 0.96
C SER A 84 17.36 0.17 -0.39
N LYS A 85 17.21 -1.00 -1.00
CA LYS A 85 16.43 -1.17 -2.24
C LYS A 85 14.93 -0.95 -2.01
N ALA A 86 14.41 -1.40 -0.86
CA ALA A 86 13.01 -1.19 -0.50
C ALA A 86 12.69 0.31 -0.28
N ASP A 87 13.58 1.02 0.41
CA ASP A 87 13.56 2.49 0.57
C ASP A 87 13.55 3.18 -0.81
N GLU A 88 14.49 2.81 -1.69
CA GLU A 88 14.60 3.38 -3.04
C GLU A 88 13.36 3.10 -3.90
N ALA A 89 12.80 1.89 -3.86
CA ALA A 89 11.61 1.53 -4.62
C ALA A 89 10.39 2.40 -4.23
N MET A 90 10.22 2.70 -2.95
CA MET A 90 9.18 3.62 -2.48
C MET A 90 9.41 5.04 -3.00
N MET A 91 10.65 5.53 -2.91
CA MET A 91 11.02 6.85 -3.42
C MET A 91 10.85 6.96 -4.93
N ASP A 92 11.17 5.91 -5.68
CA ASP A 92 10.94 5.82 -7.13
C ASP A 92 9.47 5.90 -7.46
N TRP A 93 8.63 5.14 -6.75
CA TRP A 93 7.19 5.20 -6.97
C TRP A 93 6.66 6.63 -6.73
N MET A 94 7.05 7.29 -5.64
CA MET A 94 6.63 8.67 -5.34
C MET A 94 7.07 9.68 -6.41
N ARG A 95 8.28 9.53 -6.96
CA ARG A 95 8.76 10.42 -8.06
C ARG A 95 7.93 10.26 -9.33
N ASN A 96 7.52 9.04 -9.62
CA ASN A 96 6.86 8.67 -10.87
C ASN A 96 5.33 8.78 -10.82
N TYR A 97 4.71 8.66 -9.65
CA TYR A 97 3.26 8.84 -9.49
C TYR A 97 2.82 10.24 -9.93
N LYS A 98 1.66 10.31 -10.59
CA LYS A 98 1.00 11.55 -11.01
C LYS A 98 -0.50 11.39 -10.78
N ALA A 99 -1.12 12.35 -10.09
CA ALA A 99 -2.57 12.36 -9.92
C ALA A 99 -3.26 12.36 -11.30
N PRO A 100 -4.24 11.47 -11.55
CA PRO A 100 -4.87 11.31 -12.87
C PRO A 100 -5.96 12.35 -13.12
N ASP A 101 -5.78 13.59 -12.66
CA ASP A 101 -6.78 14.65 -12.74
C ASP A 101 -7.10 15.09 -14.18
N SER A 102 -6.14 14.95 -15.08
CA SER A 102 -6.27 15.29 -16.49
C SER A 102 -6.72 14.12 -17.38
N LEU A 103 -6.85 12.91 -16.84
CA LEU A 103 -7.21 11.71 -17.60
C LEU A 103 -8.74 11.54 -17.69
N GLN A 104 -9.20 11.02 -18.83
CA GLN A 104 -10.59 10.58 -18.95
C GLN A 104 -10.85 9.37 -18.05
N HIS A 105 -12.11 9.15 -17.67
CA HIS A 105 -12.47 8.15 -16.65
C HIS A 105 -11.81 6.78 -16.89
N GLN A 106 -12.01 6.16 -18.05
CA GLN A 106 -11.42 4.84 -18.33
C GLN A 106 -9.87 4.84 -18.26
N GLN A 107 -9.23 5.88 -18.78
CA GLN A 107 -7.76 6.01 -18.73
C GLN A 107 -7.27 6.19 -17.30
N ALA A 108 -7.99 6.96 -16.48
CA ALA A 108 -7.70 7.13 -15.07
C ALA A 108 -7.84 5.81 -14.31
N MET A 109 -8.90 5.04 -14.59
CA MET A 109 -9.11 3.72 -13.97
C MET A 109 -8.00 2.74 -14.34
N ASP A 110 -7.60 2.67 -15.61
CA ASP A 110 -6.52 1.77 -16.04
C ASP A 110 -5.17 2.18 -15.43
N TYR A 111 -4.88 3.48 -15.38
CA TYR A 111 -3.67 4.01 -14.75
C TYR A 111 -3.64 3.69 -13.25
N LEU A 112 -4.71 3.99 -12.51
CA LEU A 112 -4.77 3.75 -11.07
C LEU A 112 -4.69 2.27 -10.72
N ASN A 113 -5.26 1.37 -11.52
CA ASN A 113 -5.09 -0.07 -11.33
C ASN A 113 -3.63 -0.51 -11.50
N GLN A 114 -2.91 0.06 -12.46
CA GLN A 114 -1.48 -0.22 -12.63
C GLN A 114 -0.66 0.35 -11.46
N GLU A 115 -0.98 1.56 -11.00
CA GLU A 115 -0.32 2.15 -9.84
C GLU A 115 -0.60 1.37 -8.55
N LEU A 116 -1.81 0.85 -8.38
CA LEU A 116 -2.17 -0.04 -7.27
C LEU A 116 -1.24 -1.26 -7.22
N GLN A 117 -1.10 -1.97 -8.35
CA GLN A 117 -0.21 -3.13 -8.43
C GLN A 117 1.26 -2.78 -8.13
N LYS A 118 1.72 -1.62 -8.59
CA LYS A 118 3.09 -1.16 -8.32
C LYS A 118 3.30 -0.87 -6.83
N ILE A 119 2.40 -0.13 -6.20
CA ILE A 119 2.54 0.25 -4.79
C ILE A 119 2.36 -0.96 -3.86
N GLU A 120 1.49 -1.92 -4.20
CA GLU A 120 1.37 -3.19 -3.48
C GLU A 120 2.67 -4.01 -3.53
N LYS A 121 3.33 -4.03 -4.69
CA LYS A 121 4.64 -4.68 -4.85
C LYS A 121 5.72 -3.99 -4.02
N VAL A 122 5.73 -2.66 -4.00
CA VAL A 122 6.63 -1.87 -3.14
C VAL A 122 6.39 -2.24 -1.67
N LYS A 123 5.13 -2.20 -1.21
CA LYS A 123 4.76 -2.57 0.16
C LYS A 123 5.23 -3.98 0.53
N THR A 124 4.97 -4.96 -0.33
CA THR A 124 5.42 -6.36 -0.13
C THR A 124 6.94 -6.48 -0.01
N THR A 125 7.67 -5.71 -0.83
CA THR A 125 9.15 -5.68 -0.80
C THR A 125 9.66 -5.05 0.50
N MET A 126 9.00 -4.00 0.97
CA MET A 126 9.32 -3.36 2.25
C MET A 126 9.06 -4.30 3.41
N ASP A 127 7.88 -4.92 3.48
CA ASP A 127 7.51 -5.84 4.55
C ASP A 127 8.44 -7.04 4.66
N SER A 128 8.76 -7.67 3.53
CA SER A 128 9.68 -8.80 3.49
C SER A 128 11.10 -8.40 3.92
N SER A 129 11.60 -7.25 3.46
CA SER A 129 12.92 -6.74 3.83
C SER A 129 13.02 -6.38 5.31
N ILE A 130 11.96 -5.78 5.87
CA ILE A 130 11.86 -5.46 7.30
C ILE A 130 11.85 -6.74 8.13
N ASN A 131 11.03 -7.73 7.76
CA ASN A 131 10.92 -8.98 8.51
C ASN A 131 12.24 -9.75 8.51
N ALA A 132 12.89 -9.90 7.36
CA ALA A 132 14.20 -10.55 7.26
C ALA A 132 15.27 -9.81 8.09
N ALA A 133 15.31 -8.48 8.00
CA ALA A 133 16.24 -7.67 8.77
C ALA A 133 16.03 -7.78 10.29
N ARG A 134 14.77 -7.80 10.75
CA ARG A 134 14.45 -8.00 12.17
C ARG A 134 14.91 -9.38 12.65
N GLN A 135 14.65 -10.43 11.88
CA GLN A 135 15.06 -11.79 12.23
C GLN A 135 16.57 -11.90 12.36
N VAL A 136 17.32 -11.40 11.38
CA VAL A 136 18.78 -11.43 11.42
C VAL A 136 19.34 -10.56 12.55
N TYR A 137 18.73 -9.40 12.83
CA TYR A 137 19.14 -8.57 13.96
C TYR A 137 18.95 -9.30 15.30
N GLN A 138 17.78 -9.91 15.53
CA GLN A 138 17.47 -10.66 16.76
C GLN A 138 18.35 -11.90 16.96
N GLN A 139 18.78 -12.55 15.88
CA GLN A 139 19.66 -13.73 15.96
C GLN A 139 21.09 -13.40 16.43
N HIS A 140 21.50 -12.15 16.29
CA HIS A 140 22.89 -11.73 16.47
C HIS A 140 23.04 -10.53 17.43
N GLU A 141 21.95 -9.98 17.97
CA GLU A 141 22.01 -8.98 19.03
C GLU A 141 22.55 -9.61 20.32
N LEU A 142 23.50 -8.91 20.96
CA LEU A 142 24.16 -9.32 22.21
C LEU A 142 23.34 -8.93 23.43
#